data_AF-A0A4P7Y3B1-F1
#
_entry.id   AF-A0A4P7Y3B1-F1
#
_cell.length_a   1.000
_cell.length_b   1.000
_cell.length_c   1.000
_cell.angle_alpha   90.00
_cell.angle_beta   90.00
_cell.angle_gamma   90.00
#
_symmetry.space_group_name_H-M   'P 1'
#
loop_
_entity.id
_entity.type
_entity.pdbx_description
1 polymer ?
#
loop_
_entity_poly.entity_id
_entity_poly.type
_entity_poly.pdbx_seq_one_letter_code
_entity_poly.pdbx_strand_id
1 'polypeptide(L)'
;MKRFIVIAAMIVSPVMSAYAGTIDWMVANGFQQFKHEEDFKALKDAWPKGATAEAFLATQDAQKLRELLPFNDTWWERDKGLYNKTGLFKPTHDVLVNYKGAADGSTCAWSFNGKGVTDPTPCTTQFRIEDVQENKTFDLSVSIDNGPPETLAAQKISTSLIVGLGDSFASGEGNPDFAAVTSPQHLSVNTRDWFLQPSRGNRRFVEDAQWWDVTCHRSLLSWQSLYAMKMAVADPHKVVRFASFSCSGGEVYDGFFRAQLAPPGTGDSSRVGVKFDRDGGNTTEIVEVREEKRPAKNVEMQNFSKKRQLNKSQLNATIDLLCNGDTSPGLSYSFRPQRSGLRSSPYYGLFKYDKCSGQMRKPDQVLMSFGGNDFGFSGVVAWGLVPKTAVRGLLKPIRSIGLSVAREVLGTVKPVPAGVMATNNMGLMYDDLAWTFDNVLKVKRESVHELVYPNPLPYDFPTHCSARMEVGNVAMASYFVDQTKNILFLNERARYFIFRVEQSDARIIKRISLTLCKLHSERQLRSSVGLIWRHRQVS
;
A
#
# COMPACT_ATOMS: atom_id res chain seq x y z
N MET A 1 -71.94 -22.71 -62.83
CA MET A 1 -71.47 -22.21 -61.51
C MET A 1 -69.97 -21.97 -61.57
N LYS A 2 -69.53 -20.71 -61.75
CA LYS A 2 -68.10 -20.34 -61.69
C LYS A 2 -67.83 -19.78 -60.29
N ARG A 3 -67.00 -20.47 -59.51
CA ARG A 3 -66.57 -20.01 -58.17
C ARG A 3 -65.38 -19.06 -58.35
N PHE A 4 -65.57 -17.80 -57.98
CA PHE A 4 -64.47 -16.85 -57.78
C PHE A 4 -63.85 -17.11 -56.41
N ILE A 5 -62.55 -17.41 -56.38
CA ILE A 5 -61.75 -17.44 -55.15
C ILE A 5 -61.15 -16.04 -55.00
N VAL A 6 -61.59 -15.32 -53.96
CA VAL A 6 -60.99 -14.05 -53.54
C VAL A 6 -59.83 -14.40 -52.61
N ILE A 7 -58.60 -14.14 -53.04
CA ILE A 7 -57.40 -14.23 -52.20
C ILE A 7 -57.25 -12.88 -51.50
N ALA A 8 -57.56 -12.85 -50.20
CA ALA A 8 -57.25 -11.71 -49.34
C ALA A 8 -55.74 -11.71 -49.04
N ALA A 9 -55.01 -10.75 -49.59
CA ALA A 9 -53.62 -10.50 -49.22
C ALA A 9 -53.58 -9.85 -47.83
N MET A 10 -53.24 -10.61 -46.80
CA MET A 10 -52.83 -10.05 -45.51
C MET A 10 -51.47 -9.38 -45.70
N ILE A 11 -51.45 -8.05 -45.64
CA ILE A 11 -50.22 -7.27 -45.48
C ILE A 11 -49.77 -7.48 -44.02
N VAL A 12 -48.86 -8.44 -43.82
CA VAL A 12 -48.11 -8.55 -42.57
C VAL A 12 -47.05 -7.47 -42.60
N SER A 13 -47.31 -6.36 -41.91
CA SER A 13 -46.26 -5.37 -41.65
C SER A 13 -45.10 -6.06 -40.92
N PRO A 14 -43.84 -5.88 -41.36
CA PRO A 14 -42.72 -6.37 -40.58
C PRO A 14 -42.69 -5.57 -39.28
N VAL A 15 -42.92 -6.25 -38.16
CA VAL A 15 -42.57 -5.73 -36.84
C VAL A 15 -41.07 -5.48 -36.89
N MET A 16 -40.68 -4.22 -37.05
CA MET A 16 -39.28 -3.82 -37.05
C MET A 16 -38.64 -4.31 -35.75
N SER A 17 -37.48 -4.93 -35.95
CA SER A 17 -36.63 -5.56 -34.93
C SER A 17 -36.59 -4.74 -33.64
N ALA A 18 -36.88 -5.41 -32.52
CA ALA A 18 -36.57 -4.91 -31.19
C ALA A 18 -35.13 -4.40 -31.18
N TYR A 19 -34.93 -3.16 -30.71
CA TYR A 19 -33.62 -2.62 -30.40
C TYR A 19 -32.98 -3.57 -29.38
N ALA A 20 -32.02 -4.39 -29.80
CA ALA A 20 -31.26 -5.26 -28.91
C ALA A 20 -30.16 -4.43 -28.24
N GLY A 21 -30.56 -3.43 -27.46
CA GLY A 21 -29.63 -2.66 -26.66
C GLY A 21 -29.34 -3.33 -25.31
N THR A 22 -28.44 -2.70 -24.54
CA THR A 22 -28.05 -3.19 -23.22
C THR A 22 -27.96 -2.05 -22.23
N ILE A 23 -28.55 -2.23 -21.06
CA ILE A 23 -28.32 -1.38 -19.89
C ILE A 23 -26.92 -1.70 -19.34
N ASP A 24 -26.09 -0.66 -19.21
CA ASP A 24 -24.76 -0.71 -18.59
C ASP A 24 -24.77 0.20 -17.36
N TRP A 25 -24.16 -0.22 -16.27
CA TRP A 25 -24.11 0.57 -15.04
C TRP A 25 -22.77 0.44 -14.32
N MET A 26 -22.44 1.45 -13.51
CA MET A 26 -21.28 1.40 -12.65
C MET A 26 -21.48 2.26 -11.41
N VAL A 27 -20.77 1.92 -10.33
CA VAL A 27 -20.66 2.81 -9.17
C VAL A 27 -19.77 4.00 -9.55
N ALA A 28 -20.21 5.21 -9.21
CA ALA A 28 -19.50 6.44 -9.57
C ALA A 28 -18.09 6.50 -8.94
N ASN A 29 -17.99 6.15 -7.64
CA ASN A 29 -16.72 5.99 -6.93
C ASN A 29 -16.58 4.55 -6.41
N GLY A 30 -15.87 3.70 -7.15
CA GLY A 30 -15.60 2.31 -6.78
C GLY A 30 -14.44 2.12 -5.80
N PHE A 31 -13.62 3.15 -5.55
CA PHE A 31 -12.50 3.08 -4.61
C PHE A 31 -12.70 4.09 -3.47
N GLN A 32 -13.40 3.64 -2.44
CA GLN A 32 -13.91 4.50 -1.37
C GLN A 32 -12.83 5.22 -0.58
N GLN A 33 -11.55 4.84 -0.70
CA GLN A 33 -10.46 5.57 -0.05
C GLN A 33 -10.25 6.99 -0.64
N PHE A 34 -10.61 7.20 -1.91
CA PHE A 34 -10.69 8.54 -2.52
C PHE A 34 -12.00 9.19 -2.13
N LYS A 35 -11.97 10.46 -1.73
CA LYS A 35 -13.19 11.19 -1.34
C LYS A 35 -14.06 11.56 -2.54
N HIS A 36 -13.42 11.68 -3.69
CA HIS A 36 -13.92 12.30 -4.90
C HIS A 36 -14.05 11.27 -6.02
N GLU A 37 -15.18 11.28 -6.73
CA GLU A 37 -15.45 10.33 -7.81
C GLU A 37 -14.61 10.62 -9.05
N GLU A 38 -14.24 11.89 -9.26
CA GLU A 38 -13.40 12.38 -10.33
C GLU A 38 -12.00 11.76 -10.28
N ASP A 39 -11.44 11.57 -9.08
CA ASP A 39 -10.15 10.91 -8.88
C ASP A 39 -10.21 9.44 -9.25
N PHE A 40 -11.28 8.74 -8.83
CA PHE A 40 -11.46 7.33 -9.20
C PHE A 40 -11.71 7.16 -10.70
N LYS A 41 -12.49 8.08 -11.30
CA LYS A 41 -12.72 8.10 -12.73
C LYS A 41 -11.42 8.31 -13.50
N ALA A 42 -10.59 9.28 -13.10
CA ALA A 42 -9.29 9.54 -13.72
C ALA A 42 -8.37 8.31 -13.64
N LEU A 43 -8.31 7.66 -12.46
CA LEU A 43 -7.57 6.41 -12.29
C LEU A 43 -8.09 5.29 -13.22
N LYS A 44 -9.41 5.10 -13.27
CA LYS A 44 -10.04 4.05 -14.08
C LYS A 44 -9.82 4.28 -15.59
N ASP A 45 -9.89 5.53 -16.05
CA ASP A 45 -9.65 5.89 -17.44
C ASP A 45 -8.19 5.69 -17.85
N ALA A 46 -7.25 5.93 -16.93
CA ALA A 46 -5.82 5.70 -17.14
C ALA A 46 -5.40 4.23 -17.00
N TRP A 47 -6.21 3.36 -16.39
CA TRP A 47 -5.89 1.98 -16.12
C TRP A 47 -6.41 1.05 -17.24
N PRO A 48 -5.53 0.44 -18.06
CA PRO A 48 -5.99 -0.37 -19.19
C PRO A 48 -6.85 -1.56 -18.74
N LYS A 49 -7.95 -1.81 -19.44
CA LYS A 49 -8.89 -2.88 -19.09
C LYS A 49 -8.18 -4.24 -19.00
N GLY A 50 -8.29 -4.89 -17.84
CA GLY A 50 -7.68 -6.19 -17.58
C GLY A 50 -6.18 -6.16 -17.26
N ALA A 51 -5.52 -5.00 -17.27
CA ALA A 51 -4.11 -4.89 -16.94
C ALA A 51 -3.81 -5.24 -15.48
N THR A 52 -2.65 -5.84 -15.25
CA THR A 52 -2.06 -5.99 -13.91
C THR A 52 -1.62 -4.62 -13.38
N ALA A 53 -1.42 -4.51 -12.06
CA ALA A 53 -0.87 -3.29 -11.47
C ALA A 53 0.55 -2.98 -12.00
N GLU A 54 1.36 -4.01 -12.25
CA GLU A 54 2.68 -3.84 -12.86
C GLU A 54 2.58 -3.26 -14.27
N ALA A 55 1.70 -3.82 -15.11
CA ALA A 55 1.50 -3.32 -16.46
C ALA A 55 0.96 -1.88 -16.48
N PHE A 56 0.06 -1.54 -15.55
CA PHE A 56 -0.38 -0.16 -15.36
C PHE A 56 0.80 0.75 -15.01
N LEU A 57 1.56 0.44 -13.94
CA LEU A 57 2.69 1.25 -13.50
C LEU A 57 3.78 1.41 -14.56
N ALA A 58 4.04 0.38 -15.37
CA ALA A 58 5.03 0.43 -16.44
C ALA A 58 4.72 1.48 -17.52
N THR A 59 3.48 1.95 -17.60
CA THR A 59 3.05 3.00 -18.55
C THR A 59 2.99 4.40 -17.93
N GLN A 60 3.25 4.51 -16.63
CA GLN A 60 3.17 5.78 -15.90
C GLN A 60 4.55 6.41 -15.72
N ASP A 61 4.56 7.73 -15.59
CA ASP A 61 5.70 8.50 -15.12
C ASP A 61 5.34 9.22 -13.81
N ALA A 62 6.33 9.85 -13.18
CA ALA A 62 6.13 10.54 -11.91
C ALA A 62 5.12 11.69 -11.99
N GLN A 63 4.98 12.35 -13.14
CA GLN A 63 4.01 13.44 -13.29
C GLN A 63 2.59 12.88 -13.38
N LYS A 64 2.36 11.88 -14.23
CA LYS A 64 1.05 11.24 -14.38
C LYS A 64 0.56 10.64 -13.07
N LEU A 65 1.44 9.95 -12.33
CA LEU A 65 1.06 9.40 -11.02
C LEU A 65 0.63 10.48 -10.02
N ARG A 66 1.25 11.68 -10.07
CA ARG A 66 0.85 12.81 -9.22
C ARG A 66 -0.55 13.33 -9.55
N GLU A 67 -0.89 13.34 -10.82
CA GLU A 67 -2.22 13.77 -11.30
C GLU A 67 -3.30 12.72 -11.00
N LEU A 68 -2.95 11.43 -10.98
CA LEU A 68 -3.89 10.33 -10.78
C LEU A 68 -4.14 9.97 -9.31
N LEU A 69 -3.22 10.26 -8.39
CA LEU A 69 -3.29 9.79 -7.01
C LEU A 69 -3.48 10.95 -6.02
N PRO A 70 -4.69 11.13 -5.45
CA PRO A 70 -5.01 12.20 -4.51
C PRO A 70 -4.51 11.87 -3.10
N PHE A 71 -3.20 11.67 -2.91
CA PHE A 71 -2.63 11.21 -1.63
C PHE A 71 -2.96 12.14 -0.45
N ASN A 72 -3.25 13.41 -0.70
CA ASN A 72 -3.64 14.39 0.30
C ASN A 72 -5.15 14.47 0.55
N ASP A 73 -5.97 13.88 -0.32
CA ASP A 73 -7.42 13.97 -0.26
C ASP A 73 -8.10 12.60 -0.19
N THR A 74 -7.73 11.88 0.87
CA THR A 74 -8.26 10.55 1.18
C THR A 74 -8.93 10.53 2.55
N TRP A 75 -9.61 9.44 2.92
CA TRP A 75 -10.15 9.30 4.28
C TRP A 75 -9.10 9.05 5.37
N TRP A 76 -7.81 9.04 5.04
CA TRP A 76 -6.76 9.03 6.04
C TRP A 76 -6.52 10.44 6.59
N GLU A 77 -6.76 10.64 7.89
CA GLU A 77 -6.55 11.91 8.57
C GLU A 77 -5.13 11.93 9.19
N ARG A 78 -4.15 12.36 8.38
CA ARG A 78 -2.72 12.39 8.77
C ARG A 78 -2.45 13.04 10.13
N ASP A 79 -3.11 14.16 10.43
CA ASP A 79 -2.94 14.86 11.70
C ASP A 79 -3.44 14.08 12.92
N LYS A 80 -4.39 13.16 12.72
CA LYS A 80 -4.97 12.34 13.80
C LYS A 80 -4.32 10.97 13.89
N GLY A 81 -3.72 10.49 12.81
CA GLY A 81 -3.24 9.11 12.70
C GLY A 81 -4.39 8.10 12.65
N LEU A 82 -5.56 8.50 12.15
CA LEU A 82 -6.77 7.68 12.10
C LEU A 82 -7.49 7.85 10.75
N TYR A 83 -8.37 6.91 10.43
CA TYR A 83 -9.27 7.03 9.27
C TYR A 83 -10.60 7.68 9.69
N ASN A 84 -11.16 8.52 8.81
CA ASN A 84 -12.53 8.98 8.92
C ASN A 84 -13.49 7.83 8.58
N LYS A 85 -14.06 7.21 9.62
CA LYS A 85 -14.94 6.04 9.50
C LYS A 85 -16.25 6.37 8.79
N THR A 86 -16.80 7.58 8.97
CA THR A 86 -18.07 8.00 8.35
C THR A 86 -17.95 8.04 6.83
N GLY A 87 -16.87 8.61 6.32
CA GLY A 87 -16.61 8.67 4.88
C GLY A 87 -16.23 7.31 4.29
N LEU A 88 -15.29 6.59 4.92
CA LEU A 88 -14.81 5.31 4.41
C LEU A 88 -15.89 4.20 4.44
N PHE A 89 -16.82 4.26 5.40
CA PHE A 89 -17.92 3.30 5.53
C PHE A 89 -19.28 3.88 5.15
N LYS A 90 -19.33 4.92 4.29
CA LYS A 90 -20.60 5.42 3.72
C LYS A 90 -21.39 4.25 3.10
N PRO A 91 -22.67 4.01 3.47
CA PRO A 91 -23.44 2.84 3.04
C PRO A 91 -24.18 3.05 1.70
N THR A 92 -24.21 4.27 1.19
CA THR A 92 -24.87 4.63 -0.08
C THR A 92 -23.89 5.17 -1.09
N HIS A 93 -24.14 4.86 -2.37
CA HIS A 93 -23.30 5.25 -3.49
C HIS A 93 -24.15 5.68 -4.66
N ASP A 94 -23.60 6.58 -5.47
CA ASP A 94 -24.21 6.96 -6.72
C ASP A 94 -23.92 5.91 -7.79
N VAL A 95 -24.94 5.59 -8.58
CA VAL A 95 -24.85 4.67 -9.71
C VAL A 95 -25.04 5.45 -11.00
N LEU A 96 -24.07 5.29 -11.90
CA LEU A 96 -24.11 5.85 -13.25
C LEU A 96 -24.66 4.80 -14.20
N VAL A 97 -25.71 5.14 -14.94
CA VAL A 97 -26.38 4.24 -15.89
C VAL A 97 -26.31 4.81 -17.31
N ASN A 98 -26.12 3.91 -18.27
CA ASN A 98 -26.07 4.19 -19.69
C ASN A 98 -26.84 3.11 -20.46
N TYR A 99 -27.37 3.47 -21.61
CA TYR A 99 -27.94 2.52 -22.55
C TYR A 99 -27.11 2.47 -23.83
N LYS A 100 -26.76 1.27 -24.28
CA LYS A 100 -26.02 1.04 -25.53
C LYS A 100 -26.96 0.43 -26.56
N GLY A 101 -26.94 0.93 -27.80
CA GLY A 101 -27.72 0.37 -28.91
C GLY A 101 -29.02 1.10 -29.26
N ALA A 102 -29.29 2.26 -28.63
CA ALA A 102 -30.36 3.14 -29.08
C ALA A 102 -30.01 3.79 -30.43
N ALA A 103 -31.03 4.11 -31.24
CA ALA A 103 -30.86 4.89 -32.45
C ALA A 103 -30.45 6.34 -32.14
N ASP A 104 -29.77 6.98 -33.09
CA ASP A 104 -29.41 8.39 -32.96
C ASP A 104 -30.67 9.24 -32.79
N GLY A 105 -30.68 10.07 -31.74
CA GLY A 105 -31.82 10.93 -31.40
C GLY A 105 -32.91 10.27 -30.54
N SER A 106 -32.81 8.98 -30.21
CA SER A 106 -33.74 8.33 -29.28
C SER A 106 -33.67 8.90 -27.87
N THR A 107 -34.80 8.83 -27.18
CA THR A 107 -34.97 9.26 -25.80
C THR A 107 -35.08 8.08 -24.84
N CYS A 108 -34.49 8.22 -23.66
CA CYS A 108 -34.42 7.24 -22.58
C CYS A 108 -35.10 7.82 -21.34
N ALA A 109 -36.07 7.09 -20.80
CA ALA A 109 -36.68 7.36 -19.49
C ALA A 109 -36.30 6.26 -18.51
N TRP A 110 -35.54 6.59 -17.48
CA TRP A 110 -35.01 5.64 -16.51
C TRP A 110 -35.98 5.40 -15.34
N SER A 111 -36.01 4.17 -14.85
CA SER A 111 -36.74 3.77 -13.65
C SER A 111 -35.84 2.97 -12.70
N PHE A 112 -35.99 3.21 -11.40
CA PHE A 112 -35.28 2.52 -10.33
C PHE A 112 -36.30 1.85 -9.40
N ASN A 113 -36.22 0.52 -9.24
CA ASN A 113 -37.20 -0.28 -8.49
C ASN A 113 -38.66 0.03 -8.89
N GLY A 114 -38.92 0.13 -10.20
CA GLY A 114 -40.24 0.39 -10.76
C GLY A 114 -40.75 1.83 -10.63
N LYS A 115 -39.96 2.76 -10.08
CA LYS A 115 -40.29 4.19 -10.01
C LYS A 115 -39.52 4.95 -11.06
N GLY A 116 -40.21 5.75 -11.87
CA GLY A 116 -39.56 6.68 -12.81
C GLY A 116 -38.68 7.68 -12.06
N VAL A 117 -37.42 7.81 -12.49
CA VAL A 117 -36.42 8.71 -11.90
C VAL A 117 -35.96 9.80 -12.85
N THR A 118 -36.39 9.74 -14.12
CA THR A 118 -36.13 10.79 -15.12
C THR A 118 -37.36 11.05 -15.98
N ASP A 119 -37.45 12.29 -16.47
CA ASP A 119 -38.16 12.55 -17.72
C ASP A 119 -37.37 11.97 -18.91
N PRO A 120 -37.98 11.80 -20.10
CA PRO A 120 -37.26 11.35 -21.28
C PRO A 120 -36.09 12.29 -21.64
N THR A 121 -34.87 11.74 -21.71
CA THR A 121 -33.63 12.46 -22.05
C THR A 121 -32.92 11.78 -23.21
N PRO A 122 -32.00 12.43 -23.96
CA PRO A 122 -31.26 11.75 -25.02
C PRO A 122 -30.56 10.50 -24.49
N CYS A 123 -30.71 9.34 -25.16
CA CYS A 123 -30.10 8.08 -24.72
C CYS A 123 -28.57 8.08 -24.69
N THR A 124 -27.93 9.06 -25.35
CA THR A 124 -26.48 9.30 -25.29
C THR A 124 -26.03 9.93 -23.96
N THR A 125 -26.96 10.42 -23.15
CA THR A 125 -26.68 11.08 -21.87
C THR A 125 -26.58 10.04 -20.76
N GLN A 126 -25.48 10.05 -20.02
CA GLN A 126 -25.35 9.26 -18.80
C GLN A 126 -26.27 9.80 -17.71
N PHE A 127 -27.03 8.91 -17.08
CA PHE A 127 -27.90 9.27 -15.97
C PHE A 127 -27.32 8.81 -14.63
N ARG A 128 -27.60 9.56 -13.57
CA ARG A 128 -27.14 9.31 -12.20
C ARG A 128 -28.32 8.96 -11.31
N ILE A 129 -28.22 7.81 -10.64
CA ILE A 129 -29.12 7.42 -9.56
C ILE A 129 -28.36 7.61 -8.25
N GLU A 130 -28.82 8.56 -7.45
CA GLU A 130 -28.18 8.92 -6.18
C GLU A 130 -28.57 7.98 -5.05
N ASP A 131 -27.69 7.87 -4.04
CA ASP A 131 -27.96 7.21 -2.77
C ASP A 131 -28.45 5.74 -2.84
N VAL A 132 -27.90 4.97 -3.78
CA VAL A 132 -28.18 3.54 -3.90
C VAL A 132 -27.52 2.79 -2.75
N GLN A 133 -28.34 2.03 -1.99
CA GLN A 133 -27.89 1.26 -0.84
C GLN A 133 -27.01 0.08 -1.26
N GLU A 134 -25.83 -0.04 -0.65
CA GLU A 134 -24.96 -1.17 -0.88
C GLU A 134 -25.54 -2.47 -0.33
N ASN A 135 -25.14 -3.59 -0.92
CA ASN A 135 -25.56 -4.92 -0.52
C ASN A 135 -27.07 -5.20 -0.54
N LYS A 136 -27.90 -4.27 -1.03
CA LYS A 136 -29.32 -4.45 -1.28
C LYS A 136 -29.56 -4.66 -2.78
N THR A 137 -30.45 -5.58 -3.10
CA THR A 137 -30.86 -5.84 -4.47
C THR A 137 -31.71 -4.68 -5.00
N PHE A 138 -31.51 -4.28 -6.26
CA PHE A 138 -32.30 -3.28 -6.97
C PHE A 138 -32.50 -3.65 -8.44
N ASP A 139 -33.55 -3.08 -9.03
CA ASP A 139 -33.86 -3.23 -10.46
C ASP A 139 -33.63 -1.89 -11.17
N LEU A 140 -32.96 -1.96 -12.32
CA LEU A 140 -32.83 -0.84 -13.26
C LEU A 140 -33.74 -1.10 -14.44
N SER A 141 -34.43 -0.08 -14.93
CA SER A 141 -35.19 -0.18 -16.17
C SER A 141 -35.08 1.07 -17.00
N VAL A 142 -35.20 0.94 -18.31
CA VAL A 142 -35.22 2.06 -19.25
C VAL A 142 -36.31 1.85 -20.29
N SER A 143 -37.09 2.90 -20.56
CA SER A 143 -38.04 2.95 -21.66
C SER A 143 -37.44 3.81 -22.77
N ILE A 144 -37.31 3.23 -23.96
CA ILE A 144 -36.82 3.93 -25.16
C ILE A 144 -38.02 4.50 -25.92
N ASP A 145 -38.04 5.81 -26.16
CA ASP A 145 -39.09 6.52 -26.89
C ASP A 145 -40.52 6.21 -26.36
N ASN A 146 -40.64 6.14 -25.03
CA ASN A 146 -41.86 5.75 -24.30
C ASN A 146 -42.39 4.33 -24.60
N GLY A 147 -41.54 3.47 -25.17
CA GLY A 147 -41.82 2.05 -25.36
C GLY A 147 -41.84 1.24 -24.06
N PRO A 148 -42.07 -0.09 -24.17
CA PRO A 148 -42.04 -0.98 -23.02
C PRO A 148 -40.66 -0.93 -22.33
N PRO A 149 -40.62 -0.97 -20.99
CA PRO A 149 -39.36 -0.90 -20.27
C PRO A 149 -38.52 -2.17 -20.48
N GLU A 150 -37.25 -1.98 -20.81
CA GLU A 150 -36.23 -3.01 -20.67
C GLU A 150 -35.74 -3.01 -19.22
N THR A 151 -35.70 -4.19 -18.59
CA THR A 151 -35.38 -4.32 -17.16
C THR A 151 -34.12 -5.17 -16.96
N LEU A 152 -33.17 -4.60 -16.23
CA LEU A 152 -32.05 -5.30 -15.63
C LEU A 152 -32.37 -5.55 -14.14
N ALA A 153 -32.92 -6.73 -13.87
CA ALA A 153 -33.39 -7.10 -12.54
C ALA A 153 -32.26 -7.62 -11.64
N ALA A 154 -32.51 -7.59 -10.33
CA ALA A 154 -31.71 -8.21 -9.29
C ALA A 154 -30.23 -7.77 -9.23
N GLN A 155 -29.96 -6.50 -9.56
CA GLN A 155 -28.64 -5.90 -9.47
C GLN A 155 -28.25 -5.60 -8.02
N LYS A 156 -26.94 -5.49 -7.75
CA LYS A 156 -26.43 -5.26 -6.40
C LYS A 156 -25.06 -4.57 -6.46
N ILE A 157 -24.87 -3.54 -5.64
CA ILE A 157 -23.53 -2.99 -5.35
C ILE A 157 -22.84 -3.93 -4.37
N SER A 158 -21.78 -4.59 -4.83
CA SER A 158 -20.95 -5.46 -3.98
C SER A 158 -19.91 -4.62 -3.24
N THR A 159 -19.50 -5.06 -2.05
CA THR A 159 -18.47 -4.36 -1.27
C THR A 159 -17.31 -5.28 -0.92
N SER A 160 -16.12 -4.69 -0.74
CA SER A 160 -14.95 -5.40 -0.24
C SER A 160 -14.15 -4.49 0.71
N LEU A 161 -13.95 -4.92 1.95
CA LEU A 161 -13.08 -4.28 2.93
C LEU A 161 -11.71 -4.96 2.97
N ILE A 162 -10.67 -4.20 2.63
CA ILE A 162 -9.28 -4.64 2.59
C ILE A 162 -8.48 -3.87 3.64
N VAL A 163 -7.78 -4.59 4.51
CA VAL A 163 -6.87 -4.03 5.51
C VAL A 163 -5.43 -4.39 5.18
N GLY A 164 -4.55 -3.42 5.01
CA GLY A 164 -3.11 -3.60 4.84
C GLY A 164 -2.37 -3.50 6.16
N LEU A 165 -1.52 -4.48 6.47
CA LEU A 165 -0.64 -4.51 7.63
C LEU A 165 0.78 -4.84 7.18
N GLY A 166 1.79 -4.43 7.94
CA GLY A 166 3.15 -4.84 7.65
C GLY A 166 4.20 -3.80 7.92
N ASP A 167 5.36 -4.08 7.36
CA ASP A 167 6.58 -3.29 7.48
C ASP A 167 6.83 -2.42 6.23
N SER A 168 8.11 -2.12 5.94
CA SER A 168 8.55 -1.31 4.80
C SER A 168 8.10 -1.83 3.44
N PHE A 169 8.01 -3.15 3.25
CA PHE A 169 7.55 -3.71 1.97
C PHE A 169 6.04 -3.50 1.79
N ALA A 170 5.29 -3.55 2.89
CA ALA A 170 3.85 -3.29 2.88
C ALA A 170 3.52 -1.79 2.79
N SER A 171 4.29 -0.92 3.45
CA SER A 171 4.08 0.54 3.43
C SER A 171 4.36 1.15 2.06
N GLY A 172 5.26 0.54 1.27
CA GLY A 172 5.70 1.07 -0.01
C GLY A 172 6.96 1.93 0.10
N GLU A 173 7.82 1.68 1.09
CA GLU A 173 9.12 2.34 1.22
C GLU A 173 9.89 2.35 -0.11
N GLY A 174 10.47 3.50 -0.46
CA GLY A 174 11.12 3.74 -1.75
C GLY A 174 10.19 4.10 -2.91
N ASN A 175 8.87 4.07 -2.73
CA ASN A 175 7.88 4.49 -3.73
C ASN A 175 6.99 5.61 -3.16
N PRO A 176 7.53 6.81 -2.87
CA PRO A 176 6.71 7.93 -2.39
C PRO A 176 5.64 8.29 -3.42
N ASP A 177 4.46 8.72 -2.96
CA ASP A 177 3.39 9.17 -3.85
C ASP A 177 3.92 10.26 -4.79
N PHE A 178 4.63 11.24 -4.24
CA PHE A 178 5.34 12.26 -5.02
C PHE A 178 6.84 12.10 -4.80
N ALA A 179 7.58 11.74 -5.85
CA ALA A 179 9.04 11.68 -5.81
C ALA A 179 9.66 13.04 -5.47
N ALA A 180 10.78 13.03 -4.74
CA ALA A 180 11.55 14.23 -4.43
C ALA A 180 12.01 14.95 -5.72
N VAL A 181 11.99 16.28 -5.69
CA VAL A 181 12.33 17.11 -6.88
C VAL A 181 13.76 17.57 -6.80
N THR A 182 14.56 17.29 -7.83
CA THR A 182 15.95 17.74 -7.89
C THR A 182 16.10 19.16 -8.47
N SER A 183 16.98 19.96 -7.89
CA SER A 183 17.42 21.28 -8.36
C SER A 183 17.98 21.22 -9.79
N PRO A 184 17.48 22.06 -10.72
CA PRO A 184 18.01 22.20 -12.08
C PRO A 184 19.52 22.53 -12.12
N GLN A 185 20.00 23.30 -11.14
CA GLN A 185 21.37 23.78 -11.03
C GLN A 185 22.36 22.68 -10.60
N HIS A 186 21.83 21.51 -10.23
CA HIS A 186 22.61 20.36 -9.78
C HIS A 186 22.33 19.11 -10.63
N LEU A 187 21.73 19.25 -11.84
CA LEU A 187 21.36 18.14 -12.72
C LEU A 187 22.55 17.43 -13.40
N SER A 188 23.71 18.09 -13.54
CA SER A 188 24.86 17.48 -14.19
C SER A 188 25.41 16.33 -13.33
N VAL A 189 25.29 15.11 -13.82
CA VAL A 189 25.95 13.91 -13.30
C VAL A 189 27.37 13.78 -13.86
N ASN A 190 27.94 14.87 -14.40
CA ASN A 190 29.28 14.84 -15.00
C ASN A 190 30.35 14.48 -13.97
N THR A 191 30.12 14.78 -12.69
CA THR A 191 30.97 14.32 -11.60
C THR A 191 30.13 13.70 -10.47
N ARG A 192 30.52 12.47 -10.11
CA ARG A 192 29.97 11.67 -9.01
C ARG A 192 30.54 12.16 -7.68
N ASP A 193 30.52 13.45 -7.37
CA ASP A 193 31.08 14.02 -6.12
C ASP A 193 30.09 14.96 -5.42
N TRP A 194 28.91 15.19 -6.01
CA TRP A 194 27.87 16.07 -5.49
C TRP A 194 27.34 15.69 -4.09
N PHE A 195 27.36 14.40 -3.77
CA PHE A 195 26.99 13.86 -2.45
C PHE A 195 28.13 13.97 -1.43
N LEU A 196 29.36 14.29 -1.86
CA LEU A 196 30.54 14.48 -0.99
C LEU A 196 30.64 15.90 -0.43
N GLN A 197 29.83 16.83 -0.93
CA GLN A 197 29.90 18.21 -0.49
C GLN A 197 29.06 18.34 0.79
N PRO A 198 29.66 18.75 1.94
CA PRO A 198 29.05 18.73 3.29
C PRO A 198 27.78 19.58 3.49
N SER A 199 27.21 20.08 2.40
CA SER A 199 26.08 20.97 2.37
C SER A 199 25.21 20.82 1.11
N ARG A 200 25.43 19.81 0.24
CA ARG A 200 24.67 19.66 -1.03
C ARG A 200 23.71 18.48 -1.12
N GLY A 201 23.78 17.49 -0.23
CA GLY A 201 22.78 16.39 -0.18
C GLY A 201 21.35 16.92 -0.06
N ASN A 202 21.14 17.86 0.87
CA ASN A 202 19.84 18.53 1.09
C ASN A 202 19.58 19.71 0.14
N ARG A 203 20.58 20.22 -0.60
CA ARG A 203 20.39 21.33 -1.57
C ARG A 203 20.12 20.83 -2.99
N ARG A 204 20.32 19.54 -3.24
CA ARG A 204 19.99 18.93 -4.52
C ARG A 204 18.50 18.66 -4.64
N PHE A 205 17.80 18.41 -3.54
CA PHE A 205 16.36 18.36 -3.56
C PHE A 205 15.84 19.75 -3.22
N VAL A 206 15.02 20.31 -4.09
CA VAL A 206 14.30 21.56 -3.81
C VAL A 206 12.98 21.28 -3.12
N GLU A 207 12.49 20.05 -3.24
CA GLU A 207 11.30 19.54 -2.57
C GLU A 207 11.55 18.09 -2.12
N ASP A 208 11.17 17.78 -0.90
CA ASP A 208 11.25 16.43 -0.33
C ASP A 208 10.24 15.48 -0.99
N ALA A 209 10.48 14.17 -0.85
CA ALA A 209 9.48 13.17 -1.24
C ALA A 209 8.23 13.30 -0.36
N GLN A 210 7.05 13.19 -0.96
CA GLN A 210 5.78 13.28 -0.24
C GLN A 210 5.09 11.93 -0.20
N TRP A 211 4.46 11.66 0.95
CA TRP A 211 3.88 10.37 1.30
C TRP A 211 2.43 10.52 1.74
N TRP A 212 1.60 9.54 1.41
CA TRP A 212 0.23 9.38 1.92
C TRP A 212 0.22 9.34 3.45
N ASP A 213 1.24 8.72 4.06
CA ASP A 213 1.60 8.92 5.45
C ASP A 213 3.11 9.13 5.62
N VAL A 214 3.50 10.32 6.06
CA VAL A 214 4.92 10.70 6.21
C VAL A 214 5.57 9.97 7.39
N THR A 215 4.87 9.73 8.50
CA THR A 215 5.44 9.01 9.65
C THR A 215 5.90 7.62 9.25
N CYS A 216 5.04 6.90 8.53
CA CYS A 216 5.21 5.49 8.21
C CYS A 216 5.81 5.23 6.83
N HIS A 217 6.14 6.28 6.08
CA HIS A 217 6.45 6.21 4.65
C HIS A 217 5.44 5.32 3.91
N ARG A 218 4.15 5.52 4.22
CA ARG A 218 3.06 4.76 3.61
C ARG A 218 2.63 5.46 2.33
N SER A 219 2.44 4.69 1.28
CA SER A 219 2.19 5.19 -0.08
C SER A 219 0.97 4.54 -0.73
N LEU A 220 0.24 5.30 -1.56
CA LEU A 220 -0.78 4.73 -2.47
C LEU A 220 -0.14 3.92 -3.61
N LEU A 221 1.18 4.01 -3.80
CA LEU A 221 1.96 3.16 -4.70
C LEU A 221 2.43 1.86 -4.02
N SER A 222 2.05 1.61 -2.77
CA SER A 222 2.29 0.30 -2.14
C SER A 222 1.54 -0.81 -2.88
N TRP A 223 2.09 -2.03 -2.87
CA TRP A 223 1.45 -3.17 -3.52
C TRP A 223 0.04 -3.45 -2.96
N GLN A 224 -0.17 -3.16 -1.67
CA GLN A 224 -1.47 -3.33 -1.01
C GLN A 224 -2.51 -2.36 -1.58
N SER A 225 -2.12 -1.10 -1.77
CA SER A 225 -2.99 -0.07 -2.33
C SER A 225 -3.25 -0.32 -3.82
N LEU A 226 -2.22 -0.68 -4.59
CA LEU A 226 -2.34 -1.05 -6.00
C LEU A 226 -3.22 -2.28 -6.21
N TYR A 227 -3.15 -3.28 -5.32
CA TYR A 227 -4.04 -4.43 -5.34
C TYR A 227 -5.51 -4.01 -5.13
N ALA A 228 -5.76 -3.15 -4.15
CA ALA A 228 -7.11 -2.67 -3.85
C ALA A 228 -7.68 -1.79 -4.97
N MET A 229 -6.87 -0.88 -5.53
CA MET A 229 -7.24 -0.05 -6.69
C MET A 229 -7.52 -0.91 -7.93
N LYS A 230 -6.67 -1.89 -8.24
CA LYS A 230 -6.91 -2.84 -9.35
C LYS A 230 -8.24 -3.57 -9.15
N MET A 231 -8.57 -3.98 -7.94
CA MET A 231 -9.84 -4.64 -7.64
C MET A 231 -11.04 -3.73 -7.91
N ALA A 232 -10.97 -2.46 -7.55
CA ALA A 232 -12.02 -1.48 -7.81
C ALA A 232 -12.17 -1.19 -9.31
N VAL A 233 -11.07 -0.99 -10.02
CA VAL A 233 -11.06 -0.74 -11.47
C VAL A 233 -11.62 -1.92 -12.26
N ALA A 234 -11.33 -3.15 -11.84
CA ALA A 234 -11.69 -4.35 -12.56
C ALA A 234 -13.19 -4.71 -12.50
N ASP A 235 -13.93 -4.18 -11.54
CA ASP A 235 -15.34 -4.52 -11.31
C ASP A 235 -16.19 -3.25 -11.15
N PRO A 236 -16.92 -2.82 -12.19
CA PRO A 236 -17.70 -1.58 -12.16
C PRO A 236 -18.85 -1.60 -11.14
N HIS A 237 -19.23 -2.78 -10.63
CA HIS A 237 -20.36 -2.97 -9.72
C HIS A 237 -19.91 -3.13 -8.26
N LYS A 238 -18.63 -2.86 -7.96
CA LYS A 238 -18.02 -3.06 -6.65
C LYS A 238 -17.48 -1.77 -6.06
N VAL A 239 -17.68 -1.63 -4.75
CA VAL A 239 -17.01 -0.64 -3.90
C VAL A 239 -15.93 -1.33 -3.08
N VAL A 240 -14.68 -0.91 -3.26
CA VAL A 240 -13.54 -1.36 -2.49
C VAL A 240 -13.18 -0.31 -1.45
N ARG A 241 -13.16 -0.73 -0.18
CA ARG A 241 -12.68 0.04 0.96
C ARG A 241 -11.31 -0.45 1.32
N PHE A 242 -10.33 0.44 1.34
CA PHE A 242 -8.95 0.10 1.64
C PHE A 242 -8.41 0.97 2.76
N ALA A 243 -7.92 0.34 3.81
CA ALA A 243 -7.18 1.00 4.86
C ALA A 243 -5.87 0.25 5.07
N SER A 244 -4.76 0.95 5.25
CA SER A 244 -3.47 0.33 5.54
C SER A 244 -2.93 0.93 6.82
N PHE A 245 -2.32 0.12 7.68
CA PHE A 245 -1.58 0.54 8.87
C PHE A 245 -0.10 0.15 8.78
N SER A 246 0.32 -0.37 7.61
CA SER A 246 1.69 -0.75 7.33
C SER A 246 2.63 0.43 7.58
N CYS A 247 3.75 0.16 8.24
CA CYS A 247 4.68 1.19 8.67
C CYS A 247 6.12 0.72 8.45
N SER A 248 6.89 1.54 7.74
CA SER A 248 8.29 1.24 7.48
C SER A 248 9.09 1.05 8.75
N GLY A 249 9.96 0.04 8.78
CA GLY A 249 10.71 -0.36 9.97
C GLY A 249 9.91 -1.18 10.99
N GLY A 250 8.60 -1.40 10.78
CA GLY A 250 7.78 -2.20 11.67
C GLY A 250 8.24 -3.65 11.78
N GLU A 251 8.07 -4.22 12.97
CA GLU A 251 8.25 -5.62 13.32
C GLU A 251 6.94 -6.17 13.92
N VAL A 252 6.86 -7.49 14.14
CA VAL A 252 5.66 -8.10 14.73
C VAL A 252 5.39 -7.56 16.13
N TYR A 253 6.42 -7.48 16.98
CA TYR A 253 6.28 -6.94 18.32
C TYR A 253 6.50 -5.43 18.40
N ASP A 254 7.36 -4.88 17.54
CA ASP A 254 7.66 -3.45 17.45
C ASP A 254 6.95 -2.81 16.23
N GLY A 255 5.64 -2.58 16.36
CA GLY A 255 4.82 -1.98 15.31
C GLY A 255 3.43 -2.61 15.22
N PHE A 256 3.35 -3.94 15.07
CA PHE A 256 2.04 -4.59 15.02
C PHE A 256 1.37 -4.73 16.40
N PHE A 257 2.04 -5.35 17.38
CA PHE A 257 1.50 -5.52 18.74
C PHE A 257 1.68 -4.29 19.62
N ARG A 258 2.81 -3.60 19.48
CA ARG A 258 3.14 -2.40 20.23
C ARG A 258 3.25 -1.22 19.28
N ALA A 259 3.04 -0.02 19.79
CA ALA A 259 3.35 1.17 19.00
C ALA A 259 4.83 1.12 18.58
N GLN A 260 5.07 1.35 17.29
CA GLN A 260 6.42 1.24 16.71
C GLN A 260 7.35 2.27 17.36
N LEU A 261 8.59 1.90 17.67
CA LEU A 261 9.63 2.86 18.03
C LEU A 261 10.29 3.42 16.77
N ALA A 262 10.50 4.74 16.76
CA ALA A 262 11.30 5.45 15.76
C ALA A 262 10.99 5.05 14.30
N PRO A 263 9.73 5.20 13.83
CA PRO A 263 9.42 5.05 12.41
C PRO A 263 10.22 6.08 11.59
N PRO A 264 10.48 5.83 10.29
CA PRO A 264 11.52 6.54 9.55
C PRO A 264 11.17 7.98 9.17
N GLY A 265 9.92 8.41 9.31
CA GLY A 265 9.51 9.76 9.00
C GLY A 265 10.29 10.81 9.80
N THR A 266 11.05 11.65 9.12
CA THR A 266 11.73 12.81 9.70
C THR A 266 10.87 14.06 9.57
N GLY A 267 10.84 14.94 10.59
CA GLY A 267 10.16 16.24 10.53
C GLY A 267 8.71 16.23 11.04
N ASP A 268 7.81 16.92 10.31
CA ASP A 268 6.49 17.45 10.72
C ASP A 268 5.41 16.46 11.19
N SER A 269 5.75 15.19 11.34
CA SER A 269 4.80 14.13 11.68
C SER A 269 5.47 12.96 12.40
N SER A 270 6.60 13.17 13.10
CA SER A 270 7.14 12.14 13.97
C SER A 270 6.16 11.84 15.12
N ARG A 271 5.25 10.88 14.89
CA ARG A 271 4.22 10.44 15.87
C ARG A 271 4.78 9.71 17.08
N VAL A 272 6.11 9.57 17.18
CA VAL A 272 6.76 8.63 18.08
C VAL A 272 7.98 9.25 18.74
N GLY A 273 7.80 9.66 20.00
CA GLY A 273 8.82 9.85 21.00
C GLY A 273 9.09 8.53 21.73
N VAL A 274 10.28 8.41 22.30
CA VAL A 274 10.66 7.23 23.08
C VAL A 274 9.85 7.20 24.38
N LYS A 275 8.76 6.44 24.40
CA LYS A 275 7.96 6.17 25.61
C LYS A 275 8.02 4.69 25.98
N PHE A 276 8.14 4.42 27.28
CA PHE A 276 8.25 3.06 27.81
C PHE A 276 6.91 2.30 27.82
N ASP A 277 5.75 2.97 27.93
CA ASP A 277 4.41 2.34 27.87
C ASP A 277 3.83 2.42 26.45
N ARG A 278 4.28 1.51 25.59
CA ARG A 278 3.87 1.40 24.18
C ARG A 278 3.09 0.12 23.88
N ASP A 279 2.73 -0.61 24.92
CA ASP A 279 2.11 -1.92 24.88
C ASP A 279 0.67 -1.80 24.40
N GLY A 280 0.47 -1.66 23.09
CA GLY A 280 -0.82 -1.43 22.41
C GLY A 280 -0.90 -0.08 21.70
N GLY A 281 -0.23 0.93 22.25
CA GLY A 281 -0.27 2.30 21.71
C GLY A 281 -1.62 2.97 21.97
N ASN A 282 -1.59 4.09 22.68
CA ASN A 282 -2.72 5.02 22.89
C ASN A 282 -2.23 6.38 23.42
N THR A 283 -0.94 6.66 23.31
CA THR A 283 -0.40 7.94 23.77
C THR A 283 -0.59 8.98 22.70
N THR A 284 -1.22 10.09 23.08
CA THR A 284 -1.16 11.29 22.26
C THR A 284 0.23 11.91 22.39
N GLU A 285 0.84 12.25 21.28
CA GLU A 285 2.14 12.91 21.21
C GLU A 285 2.00 14.30 20.64
N ILE A 286 2.71 15.26 21.23
CA ILE A 286 2.79 16.61 20.67
C ILE A 286 3.89 16.56 19.61
N VAL A 287 3.49 16.67 18.35
CA VAL A 287 4.37 16.73 17.19
C VAL A 287 4.39 18.16 16.68
N GLU A 288 5.57 18.67 16.35
CA GLU A 288 5.70 19.93 15.63
C GLU A 288 5.38 19.67 14.16
N VAL A 289 4.45 20.44 13.60
CA VAL A 289 3.96 20.30 12.21
C VAL A 289 4.12 21.65 11.52
N ARG A 290 4.97 21.73 10.50
CA ARG A 290 5.13 22.90 9.64
C ARG A 290 3.81 23.26 8.99
N GLU A 291 3.42 24.52 9.14
CA GLU A 291 2.28 25.07 8.43
C GLU A 291 2.70 25.34 6.97
N GLU A 292 2.05 24.66 6.01
CA GLU A 292 2.11 25.06 4.60
C GLU A 292 1.37 26.39 4.40
N LYS A 293 2.02 27.50 4.76
CA LYS A 293 1.66 28.80 4.18
C LYS A 293 2.58 29.02 3.00
N ARG A 294 2.02 28.93 1.78
CA ARG A 294 2.67 29.41 0.55
C ARG A 294 3.33 30.75 0.85
N PRO A 295 4.66 30.89 0.77
CA PRO A 295 5.29 32.15 1.11
C PRO A 295 4.90 33.20 0.06
N ALA A 296 4.41 34.35 0.52
CA ALA A 296 4.60 35.58 -0.22
C ALA A 296 6.12 35.75 -0.42
N LYS A 297 6.51 36.07 -1.66
CA LYS A 297 7.92 36.23 -2.06
C LYS A 297 8.72 36.94 -0.96
N ASN A 298 9.77 36.28 -0.46
CA ASN A 298 10.88 36.81 0.34
C ASN A 298 10.80 36.78 1.88
N VAL A 299 9.99 35.94 2.52
CA VAL A 299 10.19 35.63 3.96
C VAL A 299 10.03 34.13 4.22
N GLU A 300 11.14 33.45 4.50
CA GLU A 300 11.14 32.06 4.99
C GLU A 300 10.83 32.06 6.49
N MET A 301 9.55 32.15 6.85
CA MET A 301 9.11 31.89 8.23
C MET A 301 8.72 30.43 8.34
N GLN A 302 9.54 29.63 9.03
CA GLN A 302 9.21 28.27 9.40
C GLN A 302 8.19 28.30 10.56
N ASN A 303 6.91 28.48 10.25
CA ASN A 303 5.86 28.39 11.24
C ASN A 303 5.58 26.91 11.54
N PHE A 304 5.95 26.45 12.72
CA PHE A 304 5.58 25.13 13.23
C PHE A 304 4.39 25.26 14.20
N SER A 305 3.41 24.39 14.05
CA SER A 305 2.27 24.24 14.96
C SER A 305 2.43 22.96 15.78
N LYS A 306 2.11 22.99 17.07
CA LYS A 306 2.14 21.81 17.94
C LYS A 306 0.81 21.07 17.82
N LYS A 307 0.80 19.87 17.20
CA LYS A 307 -0.40 19.03 17.06
C LYS A 307 -0.29 17.75 17.88
N ARG A 308 -1.43 17.31 18.40
CA ARG A 308 -1.58 16.07 19.16
C ARG A 308 -1.88 14.91 18.21
N GLN A 309 -0.94 13.99 17.99
CA GLN A 309 -1.14 12.81 17.13
C GLN A 309 -1.23 11.52 17.95
N LEU A 310 -2.05 10.56 17.52
CA LEU A 310 -2.18 9.27 18.19
C LEU A 310 -1.10 8.29 17.69
N ASN A 311 -0.44 7.63 18.63
CA ASN A 311 0.48 6.54 18.35
C ASN A 311 -0.16 5.19 18.74
N LYS A 312 -0.91 4.59 17.82
CA LYS A 312 -1.49 3.25 17.98
C LYS A 312 -0.60 2.20 17.31
N SER A 313 -0.51 1.02 17.91
CA SER A 313 0.00 -0.16 17.19
C SER A 313 -0.89 -0.48 15.99
N GLN A 314 -0.38 -1.20 14.99
CA GLN A 314 -1.20 -1.57 13.83
C GLN A 314 -2.42 -2.41 14.26
N LEU A 315 -2.28 -3.24 15.29
CA LEU A 315 -3.40 -3.98 15.89
C LEU A 315 -4.48 -3.04 16.42
N ASN A 316 -4.11 -2.07 17.26
CA ASN A 316 -5.08 -1.13 17.84
C ASN A 316 -5.66 -0.15 16.82
N ALA A 317 -4.88 0.27 15.84
CA ALA A 317 -5.38 1.09 14.73
C ALA A 317 -6.41 0.33 13.89
N THR A 318 -6.19 -0.98 13.69
CA THR A 318 -7.16 -1.87 13.04
C THR A 318 -8.41 -2.07 13.89
N ILE A 319 -8.28 -2.28 15.20
CA ILE A 319 -9.42 -2.40 16.11
C ILE A 319 -10.25 -1.12 16.08
N ASP A 320 -9.59 0.04 16.15
CA ASP A 320 -10.28 1.32 16.06
C ASP A 320 -11.08 1.42 14.75
N LEU A 321 -10.46 1.23 13.60
CA LEU A 321 -11.13 1.30 12.31
C LEU A 321 -12.34 0.35 12.22
N LEU A 322 -12.17 -0.90 12.62
CA LEU A 322 -13.18 -1.94 12.44
C LEU A 322 -14.33 -1.82 13.43
N CYS A 323 -14.09 -1.28 14.63
CA CYS A 323 -15.11 -1.09 15.64
C CYS A 323 -16.18 -0.10 15.16
N ASN A 324 -17.46 -0.47 15.26
CA ASN A 324 -18.59 0.42 14.97
C ASN A 324 -19.08 1.21 16.20
N GLY A 325 -18.41 1.07 17.33
CA GLY A 325 -18.60 1.86 18.54
C GLY A 325 -17.27 2.46 19.03
N ASP A 326 -17.20 2.71 20.32
CA ASP A 326 -16.01 3.25 20.97
C ASP A 326 -14.97 2.16 21.27
N THR A 327 -13.70 2.55 21.21
CA THR A 327 -12.59 1.73 21.70
C THR A 327 -12.18 2.17 23.10
N SER A 328 -11.84 1.19 23.94
CA SER A 328 -11.31 1.44 25.29
C SER A 328 -10.05 0.60 25.53
N PRO A 329 -9.14 1.04 26.42
CA PRO A 329 -7.94 0.28 26.73
C PRO A 329 -8.28 -1.15 27.18
N GLY A 330 -7.70 -2.15 26.53
CA GLY A 330 -7.86 -3.54 26.94
C GLY A 330 -6.80 -4.01 27.94
N LEU A 331 -6.83 -5.31 28.21
CA LEU A 331 -5.92 -5.96 29.16
C LEU A 331 -4.58 -6.25 28.49
N SER A 332 -3.52 -6.25 29.30
CA SER A 332 -2.21 -6.67 28.86
C SER A 332 -2.18 -8.19 28.62
N TYR A 333 -1.50 -8.59 27.55
CA TYR A 333 -1.35 -9.96 27.11
C TYR A 333 0.12 -10.23 26.77
N SER A 334 0.60 -11.44 27.07
CA SER A 334 1.96 -11.85 26.74
C SER A 334 1.97 -13.34 26.43
N PHE A 335 2.38 -13.69 25.21
CA PHE A 335 2.58 -15.09 24.85
C PHE A 335 3.84 -15.67 25.49
N ARG A 336 4.91 -14.85 25.56
CA ARG A 336 6.26 -15.26 25.95
C ARG A 336 7.01 -14.10 26.61
N PRO A 337 7.97 -14.38 27.52
CA PRO A 337 8.83 -13.35 28.10
C PRO A 337 9.59 -12.57 27.02
N GLN A 338 9.76 -11.27 27.24
CA GLN A 338 10.50 -10.40 26.32
C GLN A 338 11.95 -10.86 26.17
N ARG A 339 12.46 -10.82 24.94
CA ARG A 339 13.86 -11.10 24.59
C ARG A 339 14.40 -9.96 23.75
N SER A 340 15.72 -9.76 23.78
CA SER A 340 16.37 -8.81 22.87
C SER A 340 16.63 -9.47 21.51
N GLY A 341 16.28 -8.75 20.44
CA GLY A 341 16.51 -9.20 19.09
C GLY A 341 17.85 -8.82 18.50
N LEU A 342 18.04 -9.10 17.21
CA LEU A 342 19.30 -8.88 16.51
C LEU A 342 19.70 -7.41 16.41
N ARG A 343 18.74 -6.49 16.60
CA ARG A 343 18.92 -5.04 16.57
C ARG A 343 18.63 -4.38 17.92
N SER A 344 18.64 -5.15 19.00
CA SER A 344 18.18 -4.72 20.33
C SER A 344 16.71 -4.28 20.37
N SER A 345 15.94 -4.50 19.30
CA SER A 345 14.49 -4.42 19.31
C SER A 345 13.91 -5.54 20.19
N PRO A 346 12.82 -5.30 20.92
CA PRO A 346 12.22 -6.34 21.75
C PRO A 346 11.49 -7.36 20.88
N TYR A 347 11.89 -8.62 21.00
CA TYR A 347 11.06 -9.77 20.61
C TYR A 347 10.17 -10.18 21.77
N TYR A 348 8.96 -10.63 21.46
CA TYR A 348 7.99 -11.08 22.45
C TYR A 348 7.71 -10.03 23.53
N GLY A 349 7.02 -10.45 24.59
CA GLY A 349 6.68 -9.60 25.72
C GLY A 349 5.24 -9.11 25.68
N LEU A 350 4.97 -8.25 26.65
CA LEU A 350 3.66 -7.69 26.94
C LEU A 350 3.16 -6.78 25.81
N PHE A 351 1.90 -6.88 25.43
CA PHE A 351 1.21 -5.88 24.62
C PHE A 351 -0.22 -5.74 25.13
N LYS A 352 -0.93 -4.66 24.80
CA LYS A 352 -2.36 -4.50 25.06
C LYS A 352 -3.07 -4.39 23.72
N TYR A 353 -4.31 -4.81 23.66
CA TYR A 353 -5.17 -4.56 22.51
C TYR A 353 -6.50 -3.98 22.99
N ASP A 354 -7.04 -3.00 22.27
CA ASP A 354 -8.24 -2.27 22.66
C ASP A 354 -9.49 -3.16 22.65
N LYS A 355 -10.45 -2.86 23.52
CA LYS A 355 -11.80 -3.44 23.50
C LYS A 355 -12.72 -2.58 22.64
N CYS A 356 -13.52 -3.21 21.80
CA CYS A 356 -14.60 -2.56 21.05
C CYS A 356 -15.92 -2.69 21.83
N SER A 357 -16.62 -1.58 22.09
CA SER A 357 -17.95 -1.61 22.73
C SER A 357 -19.06 -2.05 21.76
N GLY A 358 -18.82 -1.91 20.46
CA GLY A 358 -19.74 -2.29 19.40
C GLY A 358 -19.38 -3.62 18.71
N GLN A 359 -19.91 -3.80 17.51
CA GLN A 359 -19.56 -4.89 16.61
C GLN A 359 -18.28 -4.55 15.82
N MET A 360 -17.38 -5.53 15.78
CA MET A 360 -16.22 -5.50 14.91
C MET A 360 -16.63 -5.81 13.47
N ARG A 361 -16.40 -4.87 12.54
CA ARG A 361 -16.47 -5.15 11.10
C ARG A 361 -15.44 -6.21 10.74
N LYS A 362 -15.81 -7.11 9.84
CA LYS A 362 -14.91 -8.16 9.36
C LYS A 362 -14.31 -7.73 8.02
N PRO A 363 -12.99 -7.59 7.91
CA PRO A 363 -12.36 -7.38 6.62
C PRO A 363 -12.55 -8.62 5.75
N ASP A 364 -12.88 -8.39 4.48
CA ASP A 364 -12.93 -9.43 3.46
C ASP A 364 -11.54 -9.93 3.10
N GLN A 365 -10.53 -9.05 3.23
CA GLN A 365 -9.12 -9.38 3.02
C GLN A 365 -8.22 -8.61 3.99
N VAL A 366 -7.21 -9.30 4.52
CA VAL A 366 -6.07 -8.70 5.21
C VAL A 366 -4.84 -8.98 4.38
N LEU A 367 -4.20 -7.93 3.89
CA LEU A 367 -2.94 -8.01 3.17
C LEU A 367 -1.81 -7.79 4.17
N MET A 368 -0.83 -8.67 4.24
CA MET A 368 0.28 -8.52 5.19
C MET A 368 1.66 -8.78 4.58
N SER A 369 2.67 -8.14 5.16
CA SER A 369 4.09 -8.47 4.96
C SER A 369 4.84 -8.10 6.24
N PHE A 370 5.28 -9.11 6.99
CA PHE A 370 6.09 -8.98 8.20
C PHE A 370 7.29 -9.92 8.13
N GLY A 371 8.24 -9.76 9.05
CA GLY A 371 9.31 -10.72 9.28
C GLY A 371 10.68 -10.25 8.79
N GLY A 372 10.77 -9.46 7.72
CA GLY A 372 12.05 -8.97 7.22
C GLY A 372 12.85 -8.20 8.27
N ASN A 373 12.20 -7.22 8.90
CA ASN A 373 12.84 -6.45 9.97
C ASN A 373 13.13 -7.32 11.20
N ASP A 374 12.21 -8.23 11.55
CA ASP A 374 12.36 -9.10 12.71
C ASP A 374 13.66 -9.90 12.62
N PHE A 375 14.05 -10.51 11.49
CA PHE A 375 15.35 -11.20 11.39
C PHE A 375 16.53 -10.32 10.96
N GLY A 376 16.34 -9.00 10.86
CA GLY A 376 17.39 -8.05 10.50
C GLY A 376 17.77 -8.07 9.01
N PHE A 377 16.80 -8.30 8.12
CA PHE A 377 16.99 -8.46 6.67
C PHE A 377 17.88 -7.40 6.02
N SER A 378 17.62 -6.11 6.24
CA SER A 378 18.43 -5.06 5.63
C SER A 378 19.88 -5.09 6.14
N GLY A 379 20.12 -5.56 7.36
CA GLY A 379 21.45 -5.79 7.90
C GLY A 379 22.14 -6.98 7.24
N VAL A 380 21.40 -8.02 6.88
CA VAL A 380 21.92 -9.17 6.11
C VAL A 380 22.26 -8.76 4.68
N VAL A 381 21.41 -7.94 4.05
CA VAL A 381 21.69 -7.37 2.72
C VAL A 381 22.91 -6.46 2.79
N ALA A 382 23.00 -5.57 3.78
CA ALA A 382 24.17 -4.73 4.02
C ALA A 382 25.44 -5.57 4.24
N TRP A 383 25.35 -6.69 4.95
CA TRP A 383 26.47 -7.63 5.11
C TRP A 383 26.98 -8.17 3.78
N GLY A 384 26.09 -8.48 2.83
CA GLY A 384 26.46 -8.95 1.49
C GLY A 384 26.94 -7.82 0.55
N LEU A 385 26.47 -6.59 0.76
CA LEU A 385 26.87 -5.41 -0.02
C LEU A 385 28.23 -4.85 0.41
N VAL A 386 28.62 -5.02 1.68
CA VAL A 386 29.93 -4.62 2.19
C VAL A 386 30.92 -5.78 1.92
N PRO A 387 31.71 -5.71 0.83
CA PRO A 387 32.52 -6.83 0.43
C PRO A 387 33.54 -7.18 1.52
N LYS A 388 33.90 -8.46 1.63
CA LYS A 388 35.11 -8.88 2.36
C LYS A 388 36.36 -8.22 1.76
N THR A 389 36.27 -7.75 0.52
CA THR A 389 37.34 -7.14 -0.24
C THR A 389 36.92 -5.79 -0.83
N ALA A 390 37.15 -4.66 -0.13
CA ALA A 390 37.17 -3.35 -0.80
C ALA A 390 38.30 -3.36 -1.85
N VAL A 391 37.98 -3.43 -3.14
CA VAL A 391 38.92 -3.88 -4.19
C VAL A 391 40.03 -2.86 -4.51
N ARG A 392 39.95 -1.62 -4.01
CA ARG A 392 41.01 -0.60 -4.14
C ARG A 392 41.42 -0.01 -2.79
N GLY A 393 42.71 -0.11 -2.46
CA GLY A 393 43.36 0.50 -1.29
C GLY A 393 44.69 -0.21 -0.95
N LEU A 394 45.82 0.52 -1.03
CA LEU A 394 47.20 -0.02 -1.04
C LEU A 394 47.69 -0.71 0.25
N LEU A 395 46.89 -0.82 1.33
CA LEU A 395 47.35 -1.29 2.66
C LEU A 395 46.33 -2.23 3.34
N LYS A 396 46.72 -3.49 3.54
CA LYS A 396 45.88 -4.56 4.15
C LYS A 396 45.36 -4.30 5.58
N PRO A 397 46.11 -3.71 6.54
CA PRO A 397 45.62 -3.54 7.92
C PRO A 397 44.60 -2.39 8.08
N ILE A 398 44.75 -1.31 7.32
CA ILE A 398 43.80 -0.18 7.31
C ILE A 398 42.46 -0.63 6.70
N ARG A 399 42.51 -1.58 5.77
CA ARG A 399 41.33 -2.19 5.13
C ARG A 399 40.47 -2.98 6.12
N SER A 400 41.05 -3.79 7.00
CA SER A 400 40.28 -4.59 7.97
C SER A 400 39.61 -3.73 9.03
N ILE A 401 40.28 -2.68 9.50
CA ILE A 401 39.71 -1.72 10.47
C ILE A 401 38.58 -0.93 9.81
N GLY A 402 38.81 -0.38 8.61
CA GLY A 402 37.77 0.34 7.87
C GLY A 402 36.55 -0.51 7.54
N LEU A 403 36.75 -1.79 7.19
CA LEU A 403 35.64 -2.72 6.95
C LEU A 403 34.86 -3.08 8.22
N SER A 404 35.53 -3.15 9.38
CA SER A 404 34.86 -3.39 10.66
C SER A 404 33.98 -2.19 11.03
N VAL A 405 34.51 -0.98 10.92
CA VAL A 405 33.76 0.26 11.14
C VAL A 405 32.60 0.39 10.13
N ALA A 406 32.83 0.08 8.85
CA ALA A 406 31.78 0.10 7.83
C ALA A 406 30.62 -0.82 8.18
N ARG A 407 30.94 -2.02 8.65
CA ARG A 407 29.95 -3.02 9.05
C ARG A 407 29.15 -2.61 10.28
N GLU A 408 29.77 -1.88 11.20
CA GLU A 408 29.11 -1.36 12.40
C GLU A 408 28.20 -0.19 12.06
N VAL A 409 28.71 0.81 11.33
CA VAL A 409 27.94 1.98 10.86
C VAL A 409 26.71 1.56 10.03
N LEU A 410 26.87 0.56 9.16
CA LEU A 410 25.78 0.06 8.32
C LEU A 410 24.85 -0.92 9.04
N GLY A 411 25.05 -1.17 10.33
CA GLY A 411 24.20 -2.09 11.10
C GLY A 411 24.14 -3.50 10.51
N THR A 412 25.27 -4.00 10.01
CA THR A 412 25.30 -5.30 9.32
C THR A 412 24.96 -6.44 10.27
N VAL A 413 24.13 -7.37 9.78
CA VAL A 413 23.71 -8.56 10.52
C VAL A 413 24.33 -9.77 9.83
N LYS A 414 25.05 -10.58 10.60
CA LYS A 414 25.66 -11.81 10.06
C LYS A 414 24.54 -12.77 9.61
N PRO A 415 24.69 -13.45 8.46
CA PRO A 415 23.65 -14.34 7.94
C PRO A 415 23.29 -15.50 8.89
N VAL A 416 24.25 -16.07 9.63
CA VAL A 416 23.99 -17.22 10.51
C VAL A 416 23.05 -16.87 11.68
N PRO A 417 23.30 -15.82 12.50
CA PRO A 417 22.34 -15.37 13.51
C PRO A 417 20.96 -15.01 12.95
N ALA A 418 20.92 -14.35 11.79
CA ALA A 418 19.66 -14.05 11.10
C ALA A 418 18.90 -15.32 10.70
N GLY A 419 19.60 -16.33 10.17
CA GLY A 419 19.03 -17.63 9.85
C GLY A 419 18.48 -18.35 11.07
N VAL A 420 19.20 -18.33 12.20
CA VAL A 420 18.73 -18.93 13.47
C VAL A 420 17.49 -18.21 14.00
N MET A 421 17.47 -16.88 13.92
CA MET A 421 16.30 -16.09 14.29
C MET A 421 15.10 -16.48 13.41
N ALA A 422 15.29 -16.46 12.09
CA ALA A 422 14.30 -16.84 11.09
C ALA A 422 13.72 -18.25 11.33
N THR A 423 14.56 -19.24 11.67
CA THR A 423 14.10 -20.61 11.89
C THR A 423 13.42 -20.80 13.24
N ASN A 424 13.92 -20.17 14.30
CA ASN A 424 13.52 -20.51 15.67
C ASN A 424 12.41 -19.61 16.23
N ASN A 425 12.31 -18.36 15.77
CA ASN A 425 11.41 -17.37 16.37
C ASN A 425 10.27 -16.97 15.42
N MET A 426 10.52 -16.91 14.12
CA MET A 426 9.54 -16.43 13.14
C MET A 426 8.25 -17.24 13.15
N GLY A 427 8.37 -18.57 13.23
CA GLY A 427 7.21 -19.45 13.32
C GLY A 427 6.33 -19.14 14.54
N LEU A 428 6.94 -18.87 15.69
CA LEU A 428 6.21 -18.52 16.91
C LEU A 428 5.53 -17.15 16.79
N MET A 429 6.17 -16.18 16.15
CA MET A 429 5.58 -14.86 15.89
C MET A 429 4.39 -14.94 14.95
N TYR A 430 4.45 -15.78 13.92
CA TYR A 430 3.30 -16.04 13.05
C TYR A 430 2.17 -16.76 13.78
N ASP A 431 2.47 -17.66 14.72
CA ASP A 431 1.43 -18.26 15.57
C ASP A 431 0.73 -17.19 16.43
N ASP A 432 1.48 -16.21 16.94
CA ASP A 432 0.93 -15.08 17.70
C ASP A 432 0.05 -14.18 16.83
N LEU A 433 0.51 -13.83 15.61
CA LEU A 433 -0.28 -13.09 14.63
C LEU A 433 -1.57 -13.83 14.26
N ALA A 434 -1.47 -15.13 13.98
CA ALA A 434 -2.61 -15.98 13.66
C ALA A 434 -3.61 -16.04 14.82
N TRP A 435 -3.12 -16.19 16.06
CA TRP A 435 -3.97 -16.12 17.25
C TRP A 435 -4.69 -14.78 17.31
N THR A 436 -4.02 -13.67 17.05
CA THR A 436 -4.62 -12.33 17.09
C THR A 436 -5.66 -12.12 16.01
N PHE A 437 -5.40 -12.57 14.78
CA PHE A 437 -6.40 -12.50 13.71
C PHE A 437 -7.65 -13.30 14.04
N ASP A 438 -7.50 -14.51 14.59
CA ASP A 438 -8.61 -15.39 14.94
C ASP A 438 -9.35 -14.94 16.21
N ASN A 439 -8.62 -14.54 17.26
CA ASN A 439 -9.19 -14.31 18.59
C ASN A 439 -9.54 -12.85 18.87
N VAL A 440 -8.79 -11.90 18.29
CA VAL A 440 -8.99 -10.46 18.52
C VAL A 440 -9.74 -9.83 17.36
N LEU A 441 -9.23 -9.95 16.13
CA LEU A 441 -9.84 -9.29 14.97
C LEU A 441 -11.00 -10.10 14.34
N LYS A 442 -11.18 -11.37 14.73
CA LYS A 442 -12.21 -12.28 14.19
C LYS A 442 -12.17 -12.39 12.66
N VAL A 443 -10.95 -12.36 12.11
CA VAL A 443 -10.66 -12.50 10.68
C VAL A 443 -10.51 -13.98 10.36
N LYS A 444 -11.15 -14.41 9.26
CA LYS A 444 -11.01 -15.78 8.80
C LYS A 444 -9.60 -16.00 8.27
N ARG A 445 -9.03 -17.18 8.47
CA ARG A 445 -7.65 -17.42 8.05
C ARG A 445 -7.52 -17.23 6.54
N GLU A 446 -8.43 -17.78 5.75
CA GLU A 446 -8.42 -17.73 4.28
C GLU A 446 -8.48 -16.32 3.66
N SER A 447 -8.82 -15.29 4.44
CA SER A 447 -8.79 -13.90 4.00
C SER A 447 -7.47 -13.18 4.28
N VAL A 448 -6.49 -13.81 4.93
CA VAL A 448 -5.19 -13.22 5.25
C VAL A 448 -4.15 -13.55 4.17
N HIS A 449 -3.89 -12.63 3.26
CA HIS A 449 -2.91 -12.80 2.20
C HIS A 449 -1.56 -12.20 2.59
N GLU A 450 -0.54 -13.06 2.72
CA GLU A 450 0.83 -12.63 2.98
C GLU A 450 1.63 -12.54 1.67
N LEU A 451 2.29 -11.41 1.45
CA LEU A 451 3.33 -11.30 0.44
C LEU A 451 4.64 -11.82 1.02
N VAL A 452 5.15 -12.92 0.45
CA VAL A 452 6.47 -13.43 0.81
C VAL A 452 7.53 -12.45 0.32
N TYR A 453 8.45 -12.09 1.21
CA TYR A 453 9.58 -11.23 0.92
C TYR A 453 10.31 -11.63 -0.38
N PRO A 454 10.52 -10.71 -1.32
CA PRO A 454 11.19 -11.02 -2.58
C PRO A 454 12.66 -11.34 -2.33
N ASN A 455 13.26 -12.11 -3.25
CA ASN A 455 14.70 -12.36 -3.22
C ASN A 455 15.47 -11.02 -3.39
N PRO A 456 16.19 -10.53 -2.37
CA PRO A 456 16.81 -9.19 -2.41
C PRO A 456 17.95 -9.07 -3.42
N LEU A 457 18.57 -10.19 -3.77
CA LEU A 457 19.78 -10.25 -4.58
C LEU A 457 19.55 -11.29 -5.70
N PRO A 458 18.71 -10.97 -6.70
CA PRO A 458 18.56 -11.82 -7.86
C PRO A 458 19.90 -11.91 -8.62
N TYR A 459 20.23 -13.10 -9.12
CA TYR A 459 21.44 -13.30 -9.94
C TYR A 459 21.25 -12.73 -11.35
N ASP A 460 20.02 -12.79 -11.84
CA ASP A 460 19.62 -12.31 -13.15
C ASP A 460 18.70 -11.12 -12.95
N PHE A 461 19.13 -9.95 -13.42
CA PHE A 461 18.27 -8.78 -13.44
C PHE A 461 17.29 -8.92 -14.60
N PRO A 462 15.99 -8.65 -14.40
CA PRO A 462 15.05 -8.54 -15.50
C PRO A 462 15.56 -7.51 -16.51
N THR A 463 15.25 -7.69 -17.80
CA THR A 463 15.63 -6.75 -18.86
C THR A 463 15.14 -5.33 -18.59
N HIS A 464 13.99 -5.15 -17.93
CA HIS A 464 13.51 -3.82 -17.51
C HIS A 464 14.32 -3.18 -16.36
N CYS A 465 15.11 -3.94 -15.61
CA CYS A 465 16.05 -3.43 -14.61
C CYS A 465 17.48 -3.21 -15.16
N SER A 466 17.71 -3.45 -16.46
CA SER A 466 19.04 -3.31 -17.11
C SER A 466 19.62 -1.90 -17.05
N ALA A 467 18.78 -0.88 -16.88
CA ALA A 467 19.17 0.52 -16.75
C ALA A 467 19.63 0.93 -15.34
N ARG A 468 19.73 -0.01 -14.38
CA ARG A 468 20.19 0.30 -13.01
C ARG A 468 21.62 0.86 -13.07
N MET A 469 21.74 2.15 -12.84
CA MET A 469 23.04 2.83 -12.86
C MET A 469 23.88 2.39 -11.64
N GLU A 470 25.21 2.34 -11.79
CA GLU A 470 26.18 2.10 -10.68
C GLU A 470 26.13 3.15 -9.55
N VAL A 471 25.19 4.10 -9.60
CA VAL A 471 25.01 5.21 -8.65
C VAL A 471 24.79 4.73 -7.22
N GLY A 472 24.27 3.51 -7.02
CA GLY A 472 24.13 2.91 -5.69
C GLY A 472 25.47 2.73 -4.95
N ASN A 473 26.53 2.35 -5.66
CA ASN A 473 27.87 2.18 -5.05
C ASN A 473 28.49 3.51 -4.64
N VAL A 474 28.21 4.52 -5.44
CA VAL A 474 28.68 5.87 -5.28
C VAL A 474 28.02 6.52 -4.06
N ALA A 475 26.71 6.35 -3.87
CA ALA A 475 26.01 6.76 -2.66
C ALA A 475 26.54 6.04 -1.41
N MET A 476 26.72 4.72 -1.49
CA MET A 476 27.17 3.89 -0.35
C MET A 476 28.59 4.25 0.12
N ALA A 477 29.53 4.45 -0.80
CA ALA A 477 30.90 4.89 -0.49
C ALA A 477 30.93 6.20 0.32
N SER A 478 29.88 6.99 0.17
CA SER A 478 29.87 8.39 0.59
C SER A 478 29.16 8.60 1.90
N TYR A 479 28.06 7.87 2.09
CA TYR A 479 27.51 7.64 3.41
C TYR A 479 28.60 7.13 4.35
N PHE A 480 29.38 6.13 3.91
CA PHE A 480 30.47 5.61 4.73
C PHE A 480 31.57 6.65 5.02
N VAL A 481 31.94 7.50 4.05
CA VAL A 481 32.88 8.62 4.26
C VAL A 481 32.36 9.63 5.29
N ASP A 482 31.09 10.04 5.20
CA ASP A 482 30.50 10.97 6.17
C ASP A 482 30.45 10.37 7.59
N GLN A 483 30.02 9.12 7.72
CA GLN A 483 29.94 8.43 9.00
C GLN A 483 31.32 8.16 9.64
N THR A 484 32.38 8.11 8.83
CA THR A 484 33.76 7.87 9.29
C THR A 484 34.65 9.11 9.25
N LYS A 485 34.09 10.30 9.01
CA LYS A 485 34.86 11.55 8.84
C LYS A 485 35.77 11.90 10.02
N ASN A 486 35.40 11.47 11.22
CA ASN A 486 36.14 11.70 12.47
C ASN A 486 37.20 10.62 12.75
N ILE A 487 37.30 9.58 11.93
CA ILE A 487 38.28 8.50 12.09
C ILE A 487 39.48 8.81 11.19
N LEU A 488 40.59 9.15 11.84
CA LEU A 488 41.85 9.44 11.18
C LEU A 488 42.19 8.30 10.20
N PHE A 489 42.61 8.63 8.97
CA PHE A 489 42.97 7.71 7.87
C PHE A 489 41.85 7.04 7.05
N LEU A 490 40.56 7.14 7.43
CA LEU A 490 39.43 6.59 6.64
C LEU A 490 38.72 7.62 5.75
N ASN A 491 38.69 8.89 6.17
CA ASN A 491 37.87 9.97 5.59
C ASN A 491 38.04 10.14 4.05
N GLU A 492 39.25 10.10 3.50
CA GLU A 492 39.44 10.29 2.05
C GLU A 492 39.59 8.99 1.24
N ARG A 493 40.08 7.93 1.88
CA ARG A 493 40.44 6.67 1.18
C ARG A 493 39.23 5.82 0.84
N ALA A 494 38.14 5.97 1.60
CA ALA A 494 36.94 5.16 1.43
C ALA A 494 36.07 5.56 0.21
N ARG A 495 36.29 6.75 -0.37
CA ARG A 495 35.62 7.23 -1.61
C ARG A 495 35.87 6.32 -2.82
N TYR A 496 36.93 5.51 -2.78
CA TYR A 496 37.30 4.58 -3.85
C TYR A 496 36.80 3.14 -3.61
N PHE A 497 36.03 2.91 -2.54
CA PHE A 497 35.49 1.59 -2.26
C PHE A 497 34.40 1.24 -3.27
N ILE A 498 34.52 0.06 -3.86
CA ILE A 498 33.51 -0.50 -4.74
C ILE A 498 32.74 -1.54 -3.92
N PHE A 499 31.46 -1.28 -3.68
CA PHE A 499 30.54 -2.18 -3.01
C PHE A 499 30.01 -3.15 -4.06
N ARG A 500 30.36 -4.42 -3.96
CA ARG A 500 29.91 -5.46 -4.89
C ARG A 500 29.52 -6.67 -4.08
N VAL A 501 28.35 -7.21 -4.40
CA VAL A 501 27.90 -8.47 -3.83
C VAL A 501 28.71 -9.58 -4.48
N GLU A 502 29.48 -10.31 -3.67
CA GLU A 502 30.16 -11.52 -4.12
C GLU A 502 29.12 -12.64 -4.35
N GLN A 503 29.27 -13.43 -5.42
CA GLN A 503 28.31 -14.48 -5.76
C GLN A 503 28.15 -15.51 -4.62
N SER A 504 29.23 -15.80 -3.88
CA SER A 504 29.19 -16.66 -2.68
C SER A 504 28.35 -16.07 -1.56
N ASP A 505 28.43 -14.76 -1.33
CA ASP A 505 27.68 -14.07 -0.29
C ASP A 505 26.19 -13.96 -0.68
N ALA A 506 25.90 -13.72 -1.96
CA ALA A 506 24.54 -13.80 -2.52
C ALA A 506 23.92 -15.21 -2.31
N ARG A 507 24.71 -16.29 -2.44
CA ARG A 507 24.23 -17.67 -2.21
C ARG A 507 23.87 -17.91 -0.74
N ILE A 508 24.66 -17.37 0.18
CA ILE A 508 24.39 -17.47 1.62
C ILE A 508 23.08 -16.76 1.96
N ILE A 509 22.91 -15.52 1.50
CA ILE A 509 21.71 -14.73 1.74
C ILE A 509 20.48 -15.42 1.15
N LYS A 510 20.57 -15.89 -0.11
CA LYS A 510 19.48 -16.62 -0.76
C LYS A 510 19.08 -17.87 0.02
N ARG A 511 20.03 -18.64 0.59
CA ARG A 511 19.68 -19.83 1.39
C ARG A 511 18.82 -19.46 2.60
N ILE A 512 19.13 -18.36 3.29
CA ILE A 512 18.34 -17.88 4.43
C ILE A 512 16.95 -17.40 3.98
N SER A 513 16.89 -16.62 2.91
CA SER A 513 15.62 -16.19 2.31
C SER A 513 14.76 -17.37 1.87
N LEU A 514 15.36 -18.41 1.27
CA LEU A 514 14.64 -19.63 0.88
C LEU A 514 14.15 -20.43 2.09
N THR A 515 14.92 -20.48 3.19
CA THR A 515 14.45 -21.08 4.44
C THR A 515 13.22 -20.36 4.98
N LEU A 516 13.17 -19.03 4.86
CA LEU A 516 11.99 -18.25 5.21
C LEU A 516 10.81 -18.58 4.29
N CYS A 517 11.00 -18.54 2.96
CA CYS A 517 9.96 -18.94 2.02
C CYS A 517 9.44 -20.36 2.32
N LYS A 518 10.35 -21.28 2.69
CA LYS A 518 10.00 -22.65 3.06
C LYS A 518 9.18 -22.68 4.36
N LEU A 519 9.57 -21.95 5.40
CA LEU A 519 8.78 -21.83 6.64
C LEU A 519 7.40 -21.23 6.40
N HIS A 520 7.31 -20.21 5.54
CA HIS A 520 6.03 -19.64 5.11
C HIS A 520 5.19 -20.73 4.43
N SER A 521 5.76 -21.46 3.47
CA SER A 521 5.05 -22.53 2.75
C SER A 521 4.67 -23.72 3.63
N GLU A 522 5.55 -24.16 4.55
CA GLU A 522 5.32 -25.32 5.42
C GLU A 522 4.34 -25.01 6.54
N ARG A 523 4.27 -23.77 7.04
CA ARG A 523 3.24 -23.37 8.01
C ARG A 523 1.93 -22.98 7.34
N GLN A 524 1.95 -22.47 6.11
CA GLN A 524 0.76 -22.48 5.24
C GLN A 524 0.21 -23.91 5.11
N LEU A 525 1.08 -24.92 4.96
CA LEU A 525 0.70 -26.34 4.90
C LEU A 525 0.32 -26.94 6.27
N ARG A 526 1.01 -26.63 7.38
CA ARG A 526 0.71 -27.20 8.71
C ARG A 526 -0.48 -26.55 9.43
N SER A 527 -1.02 -25.46 8.90
CA SER A 527 -2.33 -24.93 9.32
C SER A 527 -3.51 -25.82 8.89
N SER A 528 -3.26 -26.88 8.12
CA SER A 528 -4.26 -27.82 7.64
C SER A 528 -4.45 -29.02 8.58
N VAL A 529 -5.25 -28.81 9.62
CA VAL A 529 -6.46 -29.62 9.69
C VAL A 529 -7.49 -28.89 8.84
N GLY A 530 -7.43 -29.11 7.52
CA GLY A 530 -8.40 -28.66 6.51
C GLY A 530 -8.08 -27.36 5.75
N LEU A 531 -7.87 -27.52 4.44
CA LEU A 531 -8.03 -26.52 3.34
C LEU A 531 -6.86 -25.58 2.94
N ILE A 532 -6.11 -26.09 1.96
CA ILE A 532 -5.53 -25.49 0.73
C ILE A 532 -5.57 -23.94 0.63
N TRP A 533 -4.41 -23.32 0.85
CA TRP A 533 -4.07 -22.00 0.32
C TRP A 533 -3.59 -22.14 -1.13
N ARG A 534 -4.31 -21.54 -2.09
CA ARG A 534 -3.78 -21.43 -3.46
C ARG A 534 -2.70 -20.35 -3.48
N HIS A 535 -1.45 -20.76 -3.69
CA HIS A 535 -0.46 -19.90 -4.34
C HIS A 535 -0.98 -19.56 -5.74
N ARG A 536 -1.58 -18.37 -5.91
CA ARG A 536 -1.44 -17.68 -7.19
C ARG A 536 -0.12 -16.93 -7.13
N GLN A 537 0.87 -17.41 -7.86
CA GLN A 537 1.89 -16.48 -8.35
C GLN A 537 1.13 -15.39 -9.09
N VAL A 538 1.29 -14.15 -8.64
CA VAL A 538 0.85 -12.98 -9.40
C VAL A 538 1.79 -12.93 -10.60
N SER A 539 1.31 -13.45 -11.73
CA SER A 539 1.82 -13.22 -13.08
C SER A 539 0.90 -12.23 -13.78
#